data_AF-A0A3Q9JZ85-F1
#
_entry.id   AF-A0A3Q9JZ85-F1
#
_cell.length_a   1.000
_cell.length_b   1.000
_cell.length_c   1.000
_cell.angle_alpha   90.00
_cell.angle_beta   90.00
_cell.angle_gamma   90.00
#
_symmetry.space_group_name_H-M   'P 1'
#
loop_
_entity.id
_entity.type
_entity.pdbx_description
1 polymer ?
#
loop_
_entity_poly.entity_id
_entity_poly.type
_entity_poly.pdbx_seq_one_letter_code
_entity_poly.pdbx_strand_id
1 'polypeptide(L)'
;MLLISYALRVRTGTAFAEEAERLRQAVTARQQEIPGWQPVKEHTPHVDPRLPLPEDPVLTAWLAERKEALSGWVEDAFAGAWRWNFHPDTLDWLEAVVKQRFATVEEFDAARDEPFVQGACWYLGEVIRRNKGAVWQYIPFDPDAEPWALGSRENVWTEVPFVDQPDKRIGGAAIPLGYLRELLLDEEVHGERQGGLRDELFWFRASSYAHVGALLTRMGMVSREKADSVLAECAAFAHHELTPHEVPGALEEFGVAISAHADGVDDLEGSYTRILEEAAALTDGAVTITDVRLHGGEYGETLEFARNGVPVTQDTEHRSHKYLDHLAIMEFIDHVDPDPGDDARRFHQVQFVYLREANYDSYYVFTTPEQATVLEKELGLDLH
;
A
#
# COMPACT_ATOMS: atom_id res chain seq x y z
N MET A 1 12.81 9.16 -35.93
CA MET A 1 14.05 8.65 -35.29
C MET A 1 13.75 8.54 -33.81
N LEU A 2 14.03 7.41 -33.14
CA LEU A 2 13.78 7.26 -31.70
C LEU A 2 14.64 8.27 -30.92
N LEU A 3 14.04 9.02 -29.99
CA LEU A 3 14.71 10.08 -29.21
C LEU A 3 15.97 9.56 -28.49
N ILE A 4 15.93 8.32 -27.99
CA ILE A 4 17.07 7.65 -27.36
C ILE A 4 18.24 7.50 -28.35
N SER A 5 17.97 7.08 -29.59
CA SER A 5 18.99 6.95 -30.63
C SER A 5 19.58 8.31 -31.02
N TYR A 6 18.76 9.37 -31.04
CA TYR A 6 19.23 10.73 -31.24
C TYR A 6 20.12 11.19 -30.08
N ALA A 7 19.68 11.03 -28.83
CA ALA A 7 20.42 11.39 -27.63
C ALA A 7 21.77 10.67 -27.53
N LEU A 8 21.80 9.36 -27.80
CA LEU A 8 23.04 8.56 -27.84
C LEU A 8 24.01 8.99 -28.94
N ARG A 9 23.49 9.55 -30.04
CA ARG A 9 24.28 10.05 -31.16
C ARG A 9 24.85 11.44 -30.88
N VAL A 10 24.04 12.36 -30.35
CA VAL A 10 24.48 13.75 -30.13
C VAL A 10 25.27 13.94 -28.83
N ARG A 11 24.99 13.11 -27.80
CA ARG A 11 25.70 13.09 -26.51
C ARG A 11 25.89 14.46 -25.85
N THR A 12 24.97 15.39 -26.07
CA THR A 12 25.05 16.76 -25.55
C THR A 12 24.64 16.85 -24.07
N GLY A 13 24.00 15.82 -23.53
CA GLY A 13 23.33 15.86 -22.22
C GLY A 13 22.02 16.66 -22.22
N THR A 14 21.73 17.44 -23.27
CA THR A 14 20.57 18.34 -23.37
C THR A 14 19.45 17.80 -24.27
N ALA A 15 19.71 16.75 -25.07
CA ALA A 15 18.79 16.26 -26.09
C ALA A 15 17.36 15.98 -25.57
N PHE A 16 17.22 15.44 -24.35
CA PHE A 16 15.92 15.20 -23.74
C PHE A 16 15.23 16.49 -23.29
N ALA A 17 15.97 17.45 -22.74
CA ALA A 17 15.43 18.74 -22.31
C ALA A 17 14.95 19.58 -23.51
N GLU A 18 15.72 19.57 -24.60
CA GLU A 18 15.37 20.25 -25.85
C GLU A 18 14.11 19.65 -26.48
N GLU A 19 14.01 18.31 -26.55
CA GLU A 19 12.81 17.67 -27.09
C GLU A 19 11.59 17.86 -26.17
N ALA A 20 11.79 17.84 -24.85
CA ALA A 20 10.72 18.15 -23.91
C ALA A 20 10.20 19.58 -24.08
N GLU A 21 11.09 20.57 -24.26
CA GLU A 21 10.70 21.95 -24.52
C GLU A 21 9.95 22.10 -25.86
N ARG A 22 10.44 21.43 -26.90
CA ARG A 22 9.74 21.38 -28.19
C ARG A 22 8.33 20.80 -28.05
N LEU A 23 8.17 19.73 -27.27
CA LEU A 23 6.87 19.12 -27.02
C LEU A 23 5.95 20.08 -26.24
N ARG A 24 6.46 20.76 -25.21
CA ARG A 24 5.69 21.79 -24.48
C ARG A 24 5.18 22.88 -25.41
N GLN A 25 6.04 23.42 -26.27
CA GLN A 25 5.66 24.45 -27.24
C GLN A 25 4.56 23.96 -28.20
N ALA A 26 4.66 22.73 -28.69
CA ALA A 26 3.64 22.13 -29.54
C ALA A 26 2.30 21.95 -28.81
N VAL A 27 2.33 21.53 -27.54
CA VAL A 27 1.14 21.41 -26.67
C VAL A 27 0.49 22.78 -26.46
N THR A 28 1.28 23.80 -26.11
CA THR A 28 0.77 25.17 -25.90
C THR A 28 0.12 25.73 -27.18
N ALA A 29 0.76 25.54 -28.34
CA ALA A 29 0.18 25.97 -29.61
C ALA A 29 -1.17 25.28 -29.88
N ARG A 30 -1.27 23.98 -29.59
CA ARG A 30 -2.51 23.21 -29.79
C ARG A 30 -3.62 23.64 -28.84
N GLN A 31 -3.30 23.96 -27.58
CA GLN A 31 -4.25 24.49 -26.60
C GLN A 31 -4.78 25.88 -26.99
N GLN A 32 -3.97 26.71 -27.63
CA GLN A 32 -4.41 28.00 -28.16
C GLN A 32 -5.37 27.84 -29.35
N GLU A 33 -5.13 26.85 -30.21
CA GLU A 33 -6.02 26.53 -31.33
C GLU A 33 -7.35 25.93 -30.88
N ILE A 34 -7.33 25.09 -29.84
CA ILE A 34 -8.49 24.35 -29.35
C ILE A 34 -8.63 24.59 -27.85
N PRO A 35 -9.37 25.63 -27.43
CA PRO A 35 -9.63 25.89 -26.02
C PRO A 35 -10.23 24.67 -25.33
N GLY A 36 -9.62 24.26 -24.22
CA GLY A 36 -10.03 23.07 -23.45
C GLY A 36 -9.42 21.75 -23.92
N TRP A 37 -8.66 21.72 -25.02
CA TRP A 37 -7.91 20.52 -25.41
C TRP A 37 -6.75 20.24 -24.45
N GLN A 38 -6.52 18.96 -24.14
CA GLN A 38 -5.38 18.49 -23.37
C GLN A 38 -4.75 17.29 -24.09
N PRO A 39 -3.41 17.15 -24.08
CA PRO A 39 -2.78 15.96 -24.60
C PRO A 39 -3.22 14.74 -23.79
N VAL A 40 -3.71 13.71 -24.49
CA VAL A 40 -4.04 12.41 -23.88
C VAL A 40 -2.86 11.48 -24.15
N LYS A 41 -2.32 10.89 -23.08
CA LYS A 41 -1.26 9.88 -23.20
C LYS A 41 -1.89 8.56 -23.65
N GLU A 42 -1.43 8.04 -24.78
CA GLU A 42 -1.76 6.67 -25.20
C GLU A 42 -0.91 5.66 -24.42
N HIS A 43 -1.51 4.54 -24.03
CA HIS A 43 -0.81 3.48 -23.30
C HIS A 43 0.35 2.95 -24.16
N THR A 44 1.55 3.03 -23.61
CA THR A 44 2.79 2.57 -24.25
C THR A 44 3.26 1.29 -23.56
N PRO A 45 3.14 0.12 -24.21
CA PRO A 45 3.59 -1.16 -23.65
C PRO A 45 5.05 -1.09 -23.18
N HIS A 46 5.34 -1.71 -22.03
CA HIS A 46 6.66 -1.73 -21.38
C HIS A 46 7.19 -0.37 -20.89
N VAL A 47 6.46 0.72 -21.11
CA VAL A 47 6.76 2.04 -20.56
C VAL A 47 5.76 2.40 -19.46
N ASP A 48 4.50 2.06 -19.68
CA ASP A 48 3.42 2.33 -18.76
C ASP A 48 3.20 1.15 -17.80
N PRO A 49 2.80 1.44 -16.55
CA PRO A 49 2.26 0.44 -15.66
C PRO A 49 1.18 -0.42 -16.34
N ARG A 50 1.22 -1.71 -16.07
CA ARG A 50 0.15 -2.63 -16.43
C ARG A 50 -1.02 -2.44 -15.48
N LEU A 51 -2.18 -2.93 -15.90
CA LEU A 51 -3.32 -3.06 -15.00
C LEU A 51 -3.23 -4.40 -14.26
N PRO A 52 -3.70 -4.46 -12.99
CA PRO A 52 -3.95 -5.73 -12.34
C PRO A 52 -4.86 -6.63 -13.19
N LEU A 53 -4.63 -7.94 -13.13
CA LEU A 53 -5.57 -8.92 -13.68
C LEU A 53 -6.93 -8.81 -12.97
N PRO A 54 -8.03 -9.16 -13.65
CA PRO A 54 -9.34 -9.24 -13.01
C PRO A 54 -9.30 -10.16 -11.79
N GLU A 55 -10.15 -9.88 -10.79
CA GLU A 55 -10.30 -10.76 -9.64
C GLU A 55 -10.79 -12.14 -10.08
N ASP A 56 -10.14 -13.18 -9.55
CA ASP A 56 -10.50 -14.57 -9.79
C ASP A 56 -11.09 -15.19 -8.52
N PRO A 57 -12.28 -15.84 -8.57
CA PRO A 57 -12.89 -16.47 -7.40
C PRO A 57 -12.02 -17.50 -6.69
N VAL A 58 -11.15 -18.22 -7.43
CA VAL A 58 -10.19 -19.18 -6.86
C VAL A 58 -9.19 -18.45 -5.98
N LEU A 59 -8.64 -17.33 -6.45
CA LEU A 59 -7.72 -16.52 -5.67
C LEU A 59 -8.42 -15.90 -4.46
N THR A 60 -9.63 -15.37 -4.62
CA THR A 60 -10.39 -14.76 -3.53
C THR A 60 -10.67 -15.76 -2.42
N ALA A 61 -11.16 -16.95 -2.77
CA ALA A 61 -11.34 -18.04 -1.82
C ALA A 61 -10.00 -18.49 -1.22
N TRP A 62 -8.95 -18.50 -2.03
CA TRP A 62 -7.62 -18.88 -1.57
C TRP A 62 -7.11 -17.94 -0.48
N LEU A 63 -7.15 -16.62 -0.71
CA LEU A 63 -6.73 -15.60 0.24
C LEU A 63 -7.58 -15.60 1.52
N ALA A 64 -8.90 -15.75 1.40
CA ALA A 64 -9.81 -15.74 2.55
C ALA A 64 -9.51 -16.88 3.54
N GLU A 65 -9.39 -18.11 3.05
CA GLU A 65 -9.09 -19.28 3.90
C GLU A 65 -7.73 -19.13 4.62
N ARG A 66 -6.72 -18.56 3.94
CA ARG A 66 -5.39 -18.32 4.53
C ARG A 66 -5.42 -17.22 5.58
N LYS A 67 -6.18 -16.14 5.36
CA LYS A 67 -6.41 -15.08 6.35
C LYS A 67 -7.07 -15.65 7.60
N GLU A 68 -8.08 -16.51 7.46
CA GLU A 68 -8.78 -17.17 8.57
C GLU A 68 -7.87 -18.15 9.33
N ALA A 69 -7.03 -18.90 8.62
CA ALA A 69 -6.12 -19.89 9.21
C ALA A 69 -4.86 -19.27 9.85
N LEU A 70 -4.63 -17.97 9.69
CA LEU A 70 -3.38 -17.30 10.03
C LEU A 70 -2.93 -17.57 11.47
N SER A 71 -3.83 -17.38 12.44
CA SER A 71 -3.48 -17.52 13.87
C SER A 71 -2.95 -18.92 14.18
N GLY A 72 -3.63 -19.96 13.69
CA GLY A 72 -3.21 -21.34 13.92
C GLY A 72 -1.94 -21.71 13.16
N TRP A 73 -1.79 -21.21 11.93
CA TRP A 73 -0.58 -21.45 11.13
C TRP A 73 0.65 -20.77 11.76
N VAL A 74 0.50 -19.55 12.27
CA VAL A 74 1.57 -18.83 12.98
C VAL A 74 1.98 -19.52 14.27
N GLU A 75 1.04 -20.08 15.02
CA GLU A 75 1.36 -20.87 16.20
C GLU A 75 2.21 -22.10 15.84
N ASP A 76 1.88 -22.81 14.75
CA ASP A 76 2.67 -23.94 14.24
C ASP A 76 4.04 -23.50 13.72
N ALA A 77 4.10 -22.46 12.88
CA ALA A 77 5.31 -22.05 12.17
C ALA A 77 6.28 -21.23 13.03
N PHE A 78 5.77 -20.34 13.89
CA PHE A 78 6.58 -19.39 14.67
C PHE A 78 6.52 -19.64 16.19
N ALA A 79 5.89 -20.73 16.64
CA ALA A 79 5.68 -21.03 18.06
C ALA A 79 5.05 -19.85 18.84
N GLY A 80 4.17 -19.09 18.19
CA GLY A 80 3.44 -17.97 18.79
C GLY A 80 4.29 -16.74 19.16
N ALA A 81 5.56 -16.68 18.75
CA ALA A 81 6.40 -15.50 19.00
C ALA A 81 5.85 -14.27 18.28
N TRP A 82 5.94 -13.05 18.85
CA TRP A 82 5.58 -11.73 18.23
C TRP A 82 6.21 -11.46 16.83
N ARG A 83 6.97 -12.39 16.29
CA ARG A 83 7.71 -12.34 15.03
C ARG A 83 6.83 -12.53 13.79
N TRP A 84 5.50 -12.47 13.88
CA TRP A 84 4.61 -12.65 12.72
C TRP A 84 3.95 -11.33 12.27
N ASN A 85 4.62 -10.20 12.45
CA ASN A 85 4.13 -8.88 12.06
C ASN A 85 4.31 -8.52 10.57
N PHE A 86 4.61 -9.50 9.72
CA PHE A 86 4.94 -9.31 8.29
C PHE A 86 6.15 -8.39 8.01
N HIS A 87 7.01 -8.15 8.99
CA HIS A 87 8.25 -7.40 8.77
C HIS A 87 9.26 -8.22 7.95
N PRO A 88 10.07 -7.64 7.05
CA PRO A 88 11.05 -8.38 6.26
C PRO A 88 12.03 -9.24 7.07
N ASP A 89 12.36 -8.83 8.30
CA ASP A 89 13.24 -9.62 9.20
C ASP A 89 12.65 -10.97 9.60
N THR A 90 11.34 -11.19 9.42
CA THR A 90 10.69 -12.47 9.75
C THR A 90 10.94 -13.54 8.68
N LEU A 91 11.42 -13.14 7.50
CA LEU A 91 11.71 -14.05 6.39
C LEU A 91 12.89 -14.98 6.68
N ASP A 92 13.89 -14.53 7.43
CA ASP A 92 15.01 -15.39 7.86
C ASP A 92 14.51 -16.54 8.74
N TRP A 93 13.46 -16.29 9.53
CA TRP A 93 12.79 -17.31 10.34
C TRP A 93 11.95 -18.24 9.49
N LEU A 94 11.17 -17.72 8.56
CA LEU A 94 10.39 -18.55 7.64
C LEU A 94 11.31 -19.51 6.88
N GLU A 95 12.45 -19.01 6.39
CA GLU A 95 13.47 -19.82 5.73
C GLU A 95 13.98 -20.95 6.63
N ALA A 96 14.33 -20.64 7.89
CA ALA A 96 14.80 -21.64 8.84
C ALA A 96 13.76 -22.74 9.11
N VAL A 97 12.48 -22.38 9.25
CA VAL A 97 11.39 -23.33 9.51
C VAL A 97 11.15 -24.24 8.30
N VAL A 98 11.18 -23.69 7.08
CA VAL A 98 11.02 -24.49 5.85
C VAL A 98 12.16 -25.49 5.71
N LYS A 99 13.42 -25.05 5.88
CA LYS A 99 14.61 -25.91 5.83
C LYS A 99 14.65 -26.96 6.95
N GLN A 100 14.00 -26.69 8.09
CA GLN A 100 13.88 -27.67 9.17
C GLN A 100 12.82 -28.74 8.86
N ARG A 101 11.75 -28.38 8.15
CA ARG A 101 10.60 -29.26 7.89
C ARG A 101 10.79 -30.16 6.68
N PHE A 102 11.55 -29.71 5.68
CA PHE A 102 11.79 -30.44 4.43
C PHE A 102 13.29 -30.60 4.19
N ALA A 103 13.74 -31.83 3.96
CA ALA A 103 15.14 -32.11 3.66
C ALA A 103 15.45 -31.99 2.17
N THR A 104 14.46 -32.24 1.30
CA THR A 104 14.64 -32.20 -0.16
C THR A 104 13.49 -31.49 -0.87
N VAL A 105 13.74 -31.10 -2.12
CA VAL A 105 12.73 -30.50 -3.01
C VAL A 105 11.58 -31.46 -3.28
N GLU A 106 11.83 -32.76 -3.38
CA GLU A 106 10.79 -33.76 -3.62
C GLU A 106 9.82 -33.88 -2.44
N GLU A 107 10.32 -33.80 -1.21
CA GLU A 107 9.48 -33.77 -0.01
C GLU A 107 8.59 -32.51 0.01
N PHE A 108 9.16 -31.36 -0.35
CA PHE A 108 8.42 -30.11 -0.46
C PHE A 108 7.37 -30.14 -1.57
N ASP A 109 7.73 -30.62 -2.76
CA ASP A 109 6.84 -30.73 -3.92
C ASP A 109 5.67 -31.70 -3.63
N ALA A 110 5.91 -32.76 -2.85
CA ALA A 110 4.85 -33.67 -2.39
C ALA A 110 3.88 -33.03 -1.39
N ALA A 111 4.38 -32.11 -0.55
CA ALA A 111 3.61 -31.38 0.45
C ALA A 111 3.06 -30.03 -0.05
N ARG A 112 3.18 -29.73 -1.36
CA ARG A 112 2.87 -28.41 -1.92
C ARG A 112 1.50 -27.86 -1.56
N ASP A 113 0.49 -28.73 -1.48
CA ASP A 113 -0.91 -28.36 -1.24
C ASP A 113 -1.28 -28.51 0.25
N GLU A 114 -0.33 -28.89 1.10
CA GLU A 114 -0.55 -29.00 2.55
C GLU A 114 -0.69 -27.61 3.20
N PRO A 115 -1.45 -27.50 4.32
CA PRO A 115 -1.71 -26.22 4.99
C PRO A 115 -0.45 -25.43 5.34
N PHE A 116 0.64 -26.11 5.73
CA PHE A 116 1.88 -25.43 6.07
C PHE A 116 2.50 -24.71 4.87
N VAL A 117 2.65 -25.39 3.73
CA VAL A 117 3.29 -24.82 2.53
C VAL A 117 2.43 -23.70 1.95
N GLN A 118 1.11 -23.89 1.90
CA GLN A 118 0.17 -22.87 1.46
C GLN A 118 0.19 -21.63 2.35
N GLY A 119 0.25 -21.81 3.67
CA GLY A 119 0.42 -20.70 4.62
C GLY A 119 1.76 -19.99 4.48
N ALA A 120 2.86 -20.72 4.24
CA ALA A 120 4.17 -20.13 3.98
C ALA A 120 4.19 -19.30 2.69
N CYS A 121 3.57 -19.80 1.61
CA CYS A 121 3.41 -19.07 0.35
C CYS A 121 2.65 -17.76 0.57
N TRP A 122 1.52 -17.86 1.28
CA TRP A 122 0.70 -16.70 1.60
C TRP A 122 1.46 -15.69 2.47
N TYR A 123 2.16 -16.15 3.50
CA TYR A 123 2.93 -15.28 4.40
C TYR A 123 4.02 -14.51 3.65
N LEU A 124 4.83 -15.19 2.82
CA LEU A 124 5.86 -14.54 2.00
C LEU A 124 5.25 -13.50 1.05
N GLY A 125 4.14 -13.84 0.39
CA GLY A 125 3.43 -12.90 -0.48
C GLY A 125 2.86 -11.71 0.28
N GLU A 126 2.33 -11.89 1.50
CA GLU A 126 1.87 -10.78 2.36
C GLU A 126 3.02 -9.89 2.84
N VAL A 127 4.21 -10.44 3.14
CA VAL A 127 5.40 -9.64 3.43
C VAL A 127 5.74 -8.77 2.21
N ILE A 128 5.73 -9.33 1.00
CA ILE A 128 5.97 -8.56 -0.23
C ILE A 128 4.88 -7.49 -0.42
N ARG A 129 3.59 -7.88 -0.33
CA ARG A 129 2.43 -6.99 -0.48
C ARG A 129 2.54 -5.78 0.44
N ARG A 130 2.68 -6.02 1.74
CA ARG A 130 2.62 -4.99 2.79
C ARG A 130 3.87 -4.10 2.84
N ASN A 131 5.03 -4.62 2.45
CA ASN A 131 6.28 -3.85 2.50
C ASN A 131 6.63 -3.15 1.21
N LYS A 132 6.13 -3.64 0.08
CA LYS A 132 6.51 -3.16 -1.23
C LYS A 132 5.34 -2.65 -2.06
N GLY A 133 4.09 -2.84 -1.66
CA GLY A 133 2.92 -2.48 -2.48
C GLY A 133 2.91 -3.32 -3.75
N ALA A 134 2.64 -4.62 -3.57
CA ALA A 134 2.39 -5.58 -4.64
C ALA A 134 0.94 -6.04 -4.57
N VAL A 135 0.42 -6.68 -5.60
CA VAL A 135 -0.94 -7.23 -5.63
C VAL A 135 -0.90 -8.73 -5.86
N TRP A 136 -1.78 -9.46 -5.18
CA TRP A 136 -2.01 -10.87 -5.47
C TRP A 136 -2.73 -11.03 -6.80
N GLN A 137 -2.28 -11.99 -7.60
CA GLN A 137 -2.81 -12.30 -8.92
C GLN A 137 -2.90 -13.81 -9.13
N TYR A 138 -3.75 -14.20 -10.07
CA TYR A 138 -3.97 -15.58 -10.45
C TYR A 138 -4.38 -15.64 -11.92
N ILE A 139 -3.86 -16.64 -12.63
CA ILE A 139 -4.19 -16.88 -14.02
C ILE A 139 -4.85 -18.26 -14.12
N PRO A 140 -6.16 -18.33 -14.44
CA PRO A 140 -6.83 -19.61 -14.61
C PRO A 140 -6.31 -20.34 -15.85
N PHE A 141 -6.43 -21.66 -15.85
CA PHE A 141 -6.15 -22.46 -17.04
C PHE A 141 -7.16 -22.15 -18.16
N ASP A 142 -6.63 -21.88 -19.34
CA ASP A 142 -7.39 -21.70 -20.57
C ASP A 142 -7.05 -22.86 -21.53
N PRO A 143 -8.01 -23.74 -21.87
CA PRO A 143 -7.78 -24.86 -22.79
C PRO A 143 -7.42 -24.42 -24.21
N ASP A 144 -7.73 -23.18 -24.58
CA ASP A 144 -7.44 -22.61 -25.90
C ASP A 144 -6.11 -21.84 -25.92
N ALA A 145 -5.41 -21.73 -24.78
CA ALA A 145 -4.11 -21.08 -24.71
C ALA A 145 -3.03 -21.89 -25.44
N GLU A 146 -2.28 -21.21 -26.30
CA GLU A 146 -1.09 -21.77 -26.95
C GLU A 146 -0.06 -22.25 -25.90
N PRO A 147 0.75 -23.28 -26.19
CA PRO A 147 1.82 -23.72 -25.30
C PRO A 147 2.70 -22.55 -24.83
N TRP A 148 3.02 -22.53 -23.53
CA TRP A 148 3.79 -21.47 -22.85
C TRP A 148 3.11 -20.10 -22.74
N ALA A 149 1.95 -19.88 -23.36
CA ALA A 149 1.17 -18.66 -23.17
C ALA A 149 0.58 -18.59 -21.74
N LEU A 150 0.22 -17.39 -21.29
CA LEU A 150 -0.54 -17.23 -20.04
C LEU A 150 -1.85 -18.02 -20.16
N GLY A 151 -2.19 -18.80 -19.14
CA GLY A 151 -3.33 -19.72 -19.17
C GLY A 151 -2.98 -21.13 -19.65
N SER A 152 -1.80 -21.35 -20.21
CA SER A 152 -1.29 -22.68 -20.54
C SER A 152 -0.69 -23.36 -19.31
N ARG A 153 -0.88 -24.68 -19.14
CA ARG A 153 -0.23 -25.45 -18.05
C ARG A 153 1.29 -25.59 -18.19
N GLU A 154 1.82 -25.28 -19.38
CA GLU A 154 3.27 -25.20 -19.58
C GLU A 154 3.85 -23.87 -19.05
N ASN A 155 2.98 -22.89 -18.77
CA ASN A 155 3.38 -21.62 -18.17
C ASN A 155 3.37 -21.72 -16.64
N VAL A 156 4.49 -21.35 -16.02
CA VAL A 156 4.69 -21.48 -14.56
C VAL A 156 3.77 -20.60 -13.71
N TRP A 157 3.14 -19.57 -14.30
CA TRP A 157 2.24 -18.64 -13.63
C TRP A 157 0.77 -19.09 -13.66
N THR A 158 0.44 -20.12 -14.43
CA THR A 158 -0.93 -20.62 -14.59
C THR A 158 -1.32 -21.52 -13.42
N GLU A 159 -2.53 -21.33 -12.90
CA GLU A 159 -3.09 -22.09 -11.76
C GLU A 159 -2.25 -21.98 -10.46
N VAL A 160 -1.45 -20.92 -10.30
CA VAL A 160 -0.65 -20.66 -9.11
C VAL A 160 -0.84 -19.22 -8.64
N PRO A 161 -1.19 -18.95 -7.36
CA PRO A 161 -1.20 -17.61 -6.80
C PRO A 161 0.19 -16.96 -6.81
N PHE A 162 0.28 -15.72 -7.27
CA PHE A 162 1.54 -14.98 -7.35
C PHE A 162 1.35 -13.51 -6.96
N VAL A 163 2.45 -12.82 -6.68
CA VAL A 163 2.45 -11.37 -6.40
C VAL A 163 3.14 -10.61 -7.52
N ASP A 164 2.61 -9.45 -7.91
CA ASP A 164 3.12 -8.59 -8.98
C ASP A 164 2.94 -7.12 -8.61
N GLN A 165 3.69 -6.22 -9.26
CA GLN A 165 3.56 -4.76 -9.10
C GLN A 165 3.18 -4.13 -10.44
N PRO A 166 1.98 -4.40 -10.95
CA PRO A 166 1.57 -3.97 -12.29
C PRO A 166 1.52 -2.45 -12.40
N ASP A 167 1.13 -1.76 -11.33
CA ASP A 167 1.08 -0.31 -11.13
C ASP A 167 2.47 0.37 -11.15
N LYS A 168 3.57 -0.40 -11.05
CA LYS A 168 4.94 0.11 -11.02
C LYS A 168 5.67 -0.17 -12.32
N ARG A 169 6.29 0.87 -12.88
CA ARG A 169 7.05 0.80 -14.13
C ARG A 169 8.20 -0.20 -14.12
N ILE A 170 8.85 -0.38 -12.97
CA ILE A 170 9.96 -1.33 -12.76
C ILE A 170 9.64 -2.17 -11.52
N GLY A 171 8.43 -2.72 -11.50
CA GLY A 171 7.94 -3.59 -10.44
C GLY A 171 8.47 -5.01 -10.52
N GLY A 172 8.52 -5.69 -9.38
CA GLY A 172 8.83 -7.12 -9.28
C GLY A 172 7.59 -8.00 -9.42
N ALA A 173 7.78 -9.24 -9.84
CA ALA A 173 6.77 -10.29 -9.79
C ALA A 173 7.41 -11.57 -9.27
N ALA A 174 6.69 -12.32 -8.44
CA ALA A 174 7.17 -13.57 -7.89
C ALA A 174 6.05 -14.57 -7.66
N ILE A 175 6.40 -15.85 -7.81
CA ILE A 175 5.62 -16.98 -7.33
C ILE A 175 6.19 -17.36 -5.96
N PRO A 176 5.53 -17.02 -4.83
CA PRO A 176 6.08 -17.31 -3.50
C PRO A 176 6.41 -18.79 -3.29
N LEU A 177 5.60 -19.69 -3.86
CA LEU A 177 5.86 -21.14 -3.85
C LEU A 177 7.20 -21.50 -4.51
N GLY A 178 7.56 -20.82 -5.61
CA GLY A 178 8.83 -21.00 -6.32
C GLY A 178 10.02 -20.63 -5.44
N TYR A 179 9.97 -19.46 -4.79
CA TYR A 179 11.03 -19.03 -3.87
C TYR A 179 11.22 -19.95 -2.67
N LEU A 180 10.12 -20.48 -2.11
CA LEU A 180 10.20 -21.46 -1.02
C LEU A 180 10.81 -22.78 -1.51
N ARG A 181 10.42 -23.25 -2.70
CA ARG A 181 10.99 -24.45 -3.32
C ARG A 181 12.49 -24.30 -3.59
N GLU A 182 12.92 -23.13 -4.04
CA GLU A 182 14.32 -22.82 -4.34
C GLU A 182 15.24 -22.85 -3.11
N LEU A 183 14.69 -22.72 -1.88
CA LEU A 183 15.48 -22.85 -0.64
C LEU A 183 16.10 -24.23 -0.45
N LEU A 184 15.58 -25.23 -1.14
CA LEU A 184 15.92 -26.64 -0.98
C LEU A 184 16.73 -27.19 -2.17
N LEU A 185 17.00 -26.36 -3.19
CA LEU A 185 17.86 -26.74 -4.32
C LEU A 185 19.33 -26.79 -3.88
N ASP A 186 20.06 -27.82 -4.33
CA ASP A 186 21.47 -28.01 -4.00
C ASP A 186 22.34 -26.83 -4.49
N GLU A 187 23.15 -26.28 -3.57
CA GLU A 187 24.06 -25.14 -3.81
C GLU A 187 25.12 -25.43 -4.91
N GLU A 188 25.40 -26.71 -5.20
CA GLU A 188 26.43 -27.11 -6.17
C GLU A 188 25.98 -27.07 -7.65
N VAL A 189 24.68 -27.16 -7.95
CA VAL A 189 24.16 -27.27 -9.34
C VAL A 189 23.82 -25.91 -9.95
N HIS A 190 23.50 -24.92 -9.11
CA HIS A 190 23.18 -23.56 -9.50
C HIS A 190 24.07 -22.63 -8.70
N GLY A 191 25.21 -22.24 -9.29
CA GLY A 191 26.31 -21.55 -8.60
C GLY A 191 25.84 -20.53 -7.56
N GLU A 192 26.39 -20.63 -6.34
CA GLU A 192 26.15 -19.82 -5.15
C GLU A 192 24.85 -19.00 -5.18
N ARG A 193 23.76 -19.57 -4.63
CA ARG A 193 22.63 -18.75 -4.20
C ARG A 193 23.11 -17.85 -3.05
N GLN A 194 23.56 -16.63 -3.37
CA GLN A 194 24.12 -15.72 -2.37
C GLN A 194 23.05 -15.03 -1.49
N GLY A 195 21.75 -15.28 -1.71
CA GLY A 195 20.67 -14.58 -1.00
C GLY A 195 19.67 -15.50 -0.27
N GLY A 196 19.09 -14.99 0.83
CA GLY A 196 17.95 -15.56 1.55
C GLY A 196 16.61 -15.07 1.00
N LEU A 197 15.48 -15.52 1.57
CA LEU A 197 14.14 -15.01 1.18
C LEU A 197 14.03 -13.48 1.25
N ARG A 198 14.76 -12.86 2.18
CA ARG A 198 14.81 -11.41 2.35
C ARG A 198 15.42 -10.69 1.14
N ASP A 199 16.42 -11.29 0.50
CA ASP A 199 17.11 -10.67 -0.64
C ASP A 199 16.22 -10.59 -1.88
N GLU A 200 15.24 -11.48 -1.99
CA GLU A 200 14.25 -11.44 -3.07
C GLU A 200 13.39 -10.17 -3.06
N LEU A 201 13.25 -9.51 -1.90
CA LEU A 201 12.55 -8.23 -1.79
C LEU A 201 13.23 -7.12 -2.59
N PHE A 202 14.51 -7.28 -2.98
CA PHE A 202 15.23 -6.33 -3.84
C PHE A 202 14.56 -6.12 -5.20
N TRP A 203 13.90 -7.16 -5.73
CA TRP A 203 13.22 -7.10 -7.02
C TRP A 203 11.95 -6.25 -6.98
N PHE A 204 11.44 -5.97 -5.79
CA PHE A 204 10.21 -5.20 -5.58
C PHE A 204 10.53 -3.76 -5.19
N ARG A 205 9.84 -2.82 -5.81
CA ARG A 205 9.99 -1.39 -5.51
C ARG A 205 9.02 -0.98 -4.43
N ALA A 206 9.49 -0.30 -3.40
CA ALA A 206 8.60 0.30 -2.42
C ALA A 206 7.74 1.41 -3.04
N SER A 207 6.77 1.91 -2.28
CA SER A 207 6.01 3.10 -2.70
C SER A 207 6.88 4.36 -2.61
N SER A 208 6.44 5.43 -3.25
CA SER A 208 7.07 6.76 -3.21
C SER A 208 5.97 7.82 -3.25
N TYR A 209 6.27 9.08 -2.91
CA TYR A 209 5.30 10.17 -3.07
C TYR A 209 4.78 10.27 -4.51
N ALA A 210 5.66 10.11 -5.51
CA ALA A 210 5.27 10.10 -6.91
C ALA A 210 4.32 8.95 -7.25
N HIS A 211 4.53 7.77 -6.64
CA HIS A 211 3.63 6.64 -6.79
C HIS A 211 2.26 6.93 -6.15
N VAL A 212 2.23 7.37 -4.90
CA VAL A 212 1.00 7.71 -4.17
C VAL A 212 0.20 8.79 -4.90
N GLY A 213 0.85 9.89 -5.30
CA GLY A 213 0.18 10.98 -6.02
C GLY A 213 -0.40 10.55 -7.37
N ALA A 214 0.30 9.69 -8.11
CA ALA A 214 -0.21 9.14 -9.37
C ALA A 214 -1.42 8.23 -9.15
N LEU A 215 -1.39 7.40 -8.10
CA LEU A 215 -2.50 6.53 -7.70
C LEU A 215 -3.73 7.34 -7.30
N LEU A 216 -3.58 8.32 -6.40
CA LEU A 216 -4.68 9.18 -5.94
C LEU A 216 -5.29 9.99 -7.08
N THR A 217 -4.47 10.51 -8.00
CA THR A 217 -4.95 11.21 -9.20
C THR A 217 -5.74 10.27 -10.11
N ARG A 218 -5.27 9.04 -10.32
CA ARG A 218 -5.94 8.03 -11.15
C ARG A 218 -7.30 7.63 -10.59
N MET A 219 -7.43 7.54 -9.26
CA MET A 219 -8.70 7.25 -8.59
C MET A 219 -9.62 8.47 -8.45
N GLY A 220 -9.19 9.65 -8.88
CA GLY A 220 -9.96 10.88 -8.76
C GLY A 220 -10.08 11.42 -7.33
N MET A 221 -9.23 10.95 -6.41
CA MET A 221 -9.21 11.42 -5.02
C MET A 221 -8.55 12.79 -4.88
N VAL A 222 -7.61 13.10 -5.77
CA VAL A 222 -6.85 14.35 -5.77
C VAL A 222 -6.77 14.90 -7.19
N SER A 223 -6.86 16.23 -7.34
CA SER A 223 -6.67 16.87 -8.63
C SER A 223 -5.21 16.77 -9.08
N ARG A 224 -4.96 16.75 -10.40
CA ARG A 224 -3.58 16.78 -10.91
C ARG A 224 -2.79 17.99 -10.39
N GLU A 225 -3.44 19.14 -10.25
CA GLU A 225 -2.82 20.36 -9.74
C GLU A 225 -2.34 20.20 -8.29
N LYS A 226 -3.17 19.65 -7.41
CA LYS A 226 -2.78 19.36 -6.02
C LYS A 226 -1.66 18.32 -5.97
N ALA A 227 -1.74 17.27 -6.78
CA ALA A 227 -0.69 16.26 -6.86
C ALA A 227 0.65 16.87 -7.31
N ASP A 228 0.65 17.68 -8.37
CA ASP A 228 1.85 18.36 -8.88
C ASP A 228 2.42 19.35 -7.84
N SER A 229 1.56 20.06 -7.10
CA SER A 229 1.98 20.98 -6.02
C SER A 229 2.73 20.25 -4.90
N VAL A 230 2.15 19.17 -4.38
CA VAL A 230 2.77 18.36 -3.31
C VAL A 230 4.09 17.75 -3.78
N LEU A 231 4.13 17.24 -5.02
CA LEU A 231 5.36 16.68 -5.60
C LEU A 231 6.44 17.75 -5.83
N ALA A 232 6.06 19.00 -6.09
CA ALA A 232 7.01 20.11 -6.20
C ALA A 232 7.60 20.48 -4.84
N GLU A 233 6.79 20.49 -3.78
CA GLU A 233 7.25 20.72 -2.39
C GLU A 233 8.19 19.61 -1.93
N CYS A 234 7.88 18.37 -2.31
CA CYS A 234 8.66 17.18 -1.98
C CYS A 234 9.73 16.81 -3.03
N ALA A 235 10.06 17.70 -3.97
CA ALA A 235 10.84 17.33 -5.17
C ALA A 235 12.19 16.64 -4.88
N ALA A 236 12.82 16.96 -3.74
CA ALA A 236 14.08 16.36 -3.32
C ALA A 236 13.97 14.87 -2.94
N PHE A 237 12.78 14.39 -2.56
CA PHE A 237 12.54 13.03 -2.10
C PHE A 237 11.29 12.38 -2.71
N ALA A 238 10.65 13.01 -3.69
CA ALA A 238 9.41 12.55 -4.31
C ALA A 238 9.49 11.12 -4.89
N HIS A 239 10.70 10.67 -5.25
CA HIS A 239 10.98 9.35 -5.80
C HIS A 239 11.74 8.43 -4.83
N HIS A 240 11.97 8.86 -3.59
CA HIS A 240 12.57 7.99 -2.58
C HIS A 240 11.59 6.90 -2.17
N GLU A 241 12.13 5.74 -1.82
CA GLU A 241 11.37 4.62 -1.31
C GLU A 241 10.82 4.97 0.08
N LEU A 242 9.50 4.85 0.23
CA LEU A 242 8.80 4.96 1.50
C LEU A 242 8.74 3.58 2.15
N THR A 243 9.06 3.54 3.43
CA THR A 243 8.76 2.41 4.29
C THR A 243 7.25 2.34 4.55
N PRO A 244 6.71 1.19 5.02
CA PRO A 244 5.27 1.02 5.21
C PRO A 244 4.61 2.06 6.12
N HIS A 245 5.33 2.55 7.14
CA HIS A 245 4.81 3.55 8.08
C HIS A 245 4.92 5.00 7.56
N GLU A 246 5.70 5.25 6.51
CA GLU A 246 5.79 6.57 5.85
C GLU A 246 4.71 6.76 4.78
N VAL A 247 4.12 5.66 4.27
CA VAL A 247 3.06 5.71 3.26
C VAL A 247 1.81 6.48 3.75
N PRO A 248 1.30 6.28 4.98
CA PRO A 248 0.17 7.05 5.48
C PRO A 248 0.47 8.55 5.61
N GLY A 249 1.70 8.93 5.99
CA GLY A 249 2.13 10.33 5.99
C GLY A 249 2.09 10.94 4.58
N ALA A 250 2.42 10.19 3.54
CA ALA A 250 2.23 10.66 2.18
C ALA A 250 0.74 10.89 1.83
N LEU A 251 -0.18 10.04 2.30
CA LEU A 251 -1.62 10.23 2.10
C LEU A 251 -2.13 11.52 2.77
N GLU A 252 -1.62 11.83 3.96
CA GLU A 252 -1.92 13.08 4.67
C GLU A 252 -1.45 14.31 3.89
N GLU A 253 -0.21 14.31 3.36
CA GLU A 253 0.34 15.41 2.54
C GLU A 253 -0.48 15.68 1.26
N PHE A 254 -1.00 14.61 0.64
CA PHE A 254 -1.91 14.73 -0.49
C PHE A 254 -3.33 15.21 -0.11
N GLY A 255 -3.64 15.29 1.19
CA GLY A 255 -4.91 15.78 1.72
C GLY A 255 -6.04 14.77 1.60
N VAL A 256 -5.75 13.48 1.83
CA VAL A 256 -6.77 12.42 1.87
C VAL A 256 -6.77 11.64 3.18
N ALA A 257 -5.89 12.00 4.12
CA ALA A 257 -5.81 11.41 5.44
C ALA A 257 -5.52 12.48 6.49
N ILE A 258 -5.74 12.12 7.75
CA ILE A 258 -5.33 12.89 8.93
C ILE A 258 -4.48 12.00 9.85
N SER A 259 -3.70 12.62 10.73
CA SER A 259 -2.90 11.92 11.74
C SER A 259 -3.22 12.36 13.17
N ALA A 260 -3.15 11.41 14.08
CA ALA A 260 -3.08 11.64 15.52
C ALA A 260 -1.66 11.32 15.98
N HIS A 261 -0.93 12.35 16.43
CA HIS A 261 0.46 12.19 16.85
C HIS A 261 0.60 11.31 18.08
N ALA A 262 1.55 10.38 18.03
CA ALA A 262 1.84 9.51 19.16
C ALA A 262 2.86 10.08 20.14
N ASP A 263 3.54 11.17 19.76
CA ASP A 263 4.44 11.90 20.62
C ASP A 263 3.69 12.87 21.55
N GLY A 264 4.43 13.44 22.50
CA GLY A 264 3.85 14.36 23.48
C GLY A 264 3.32 15.64 22.84
N VAL A 265 2.06 15.98 23.12
CA VAL A 265 1.43 17.25 22.74
C VAL A 265 1.49 18.26 23.90
N ASP A 266 1.53 19.54 23.54
CA ASP A 266 1.55 20.64 24.50
C ASP A 266 0.14 21.04 24.97
N ASP A 267 -0.88 20.78 24.15
CA ASP A 267 -2.28 21.12 24.40
C ASP A 267 -3.21 20.02 23.86
N LEU A 268 -3.85 19.28 24.77
CA LEU A 268 -4.78 18.20 24.42
C LEU A 268 -6.04 18.73 23.74
N GLU A 269 -6.69 19.77 24.28
CA GLU A 269 -7.91 20.34 23.69
C GLU A 269 -7.63 20.88 22.30
N GLY A 270 -6.54 21.63 22.13
CA GLY A 270 -6.10 22.13 20.83
C GLY A 270 -5.76 21.01 19.85
N SER A 271 -5.19 19.90 20.33
CA SER A 271 -4.86 18.75 19.47
C SER A 271 -6.10 18.00 18.99
N TYR A 272 -7.09 17.75 19.86
CA TYR A 272 -8.38 17.19 19.46
C TYR A 272 -9.14 18.12 18.51
N THR A 273 -9.14 19.42 18.81
CA THR A 273 -9.76 20.44 17.95
C THR A 273 -9.18 20.38 16.54
N ARG A 274 -7.84 20.35 16.42
CA ARG A 274 -7.16 20.26 15.12
C ARG A 274 -7.54 19.00 14.36
N ILE A 275 -7.51 17.82 15.01
CA ILE A 275 -7.87 16.54 14.37
C ILE A 275 -9.31 16.58 13.84
N LEU A 276 -10.26 17.08 14.63
CA LEU A 276 -11.66 17.19 14.23
C LEU A 276 -11.87 18.20 13.09
N GLU A 277 -11.16 19.34 13.12
CA GLU A 277 -11.22 20.35 12.06
C GLU A 277 -10.61 19.85 10.74
N GLU A 278 -9.46 19.17 10.80
CA GLU A 278 -8.81 18.53 9.65
C GLU A 278 -9.71 17.43 9.06
N ALA A 279 -10.32 16.60 9.91
CA ALA A 279 -11.26 15.57 9.50
C ALA A 279 -12.49 16.18 8.79
N ALA A 280 -13.09 17.21 9.38
CA ALA A 280 -14.25 17.90 8.81
C ALA A 280 -13.93 18.54 7.45
N ALA A 281 -12.73 19.10 7.29
CA ALA A 281 -12.28 19.72 6.05
C ALA A 281 -12.22 18.73 4.87
N LEU A 282 -11.97 17.44 5.12
CA LEU A 282 -11.97 16.39 4.09
C LEU A 282 -13.37 16.02 3.59
N THR A 283 -14.43 16.40 4.31
CA THR A 283 -15.81 16.04 3.96
C THR A 283 -16.44 16.98 2.92
N ASP A 284 -15.68 17.91 2.35
CA ASP A 284 -16.17 18.93 1.41
C ASP A 284 -17.39 19.72 1.93
N GLY A 285 -17.46 19.90 3.26
CA GLY A 285 -18.53 20.62 3.95
C GLY A 285 -19.77 19.81 4.30
N ALA A 286 -19.78 18.49 4.06
CA ALA A 286 -20.87 17.61 4.51
C ALA A 286 -20.96 17.53 6.06
N VAL A 287 -19.81 17.66 6.73
CA VAL A 287 -19.72 17.72 8.19
C VAL A 287 -19.04 19.01 8.63
N THR A 288 -19.64 19.66 9.61
CA THR A 288 -19.07 20.81 10.33
C THR A 288 -18.88 20.44 11.79
N ILE A 289 -17.73 20.81 12.34
CA ILE A 289 -17.43 20.65 13.76
C ILE A 289 -17.28 22.02 14.40
N THR A 290 -17.99 22.25 15.50
CA THR A 290 -17.87 23.47 16.31
C THR A 290 -17.83 23.14 17.80
N ASP A 291 -17.51 24.15 18.61
CA ASP A 291 -17.63 24.10 20.07
C ASP A 291 -16.84 22.96 20.74
N VAL A 292 -15.67 22.62 20.21
CA VAL A 292 -14.78 21.59 20.77
C VAL A 292 -14.30 22.03 22.16
N ARG A 293 -14.51 21.15 23.15
CA ARG A 293 -14.21 21.38 24.56
C ARG A 293 -13.73 20.07 25.17
N LEU A 294 -12.60 20.09 25.85
CA LEU A 294 -12.15 18.97 26.68
C LEU A 294 -12.29 19.38 28.15
N HIS A 295 -13.08 18.65 28.92
CA HIS A 295 -13.28 18.95 30.33
C HIS A 295 -13.42 17.67 31.16
N GLY A 296 -13.12 17.76 32.45
CA GLY A 296 -12.92 16.59 33.31
C GLY A 296 -11.49 16.58 33.87
N GLY A 297 -11.01 15.44 34.38
CA GLY A 297 -9.61 15.40 34.78
C GLY A 297 -9.08 14.26 35.65
N GLU A 298 -7.82 14.52 35.97
CA GLU A 298 -6.67 13.65 36.12
C GLU A 298 -6.43 12.63 35.01
N TYR A 299 -7.35 11.74 34.57
CA TYR A 299 -7.16 10.83 33.40
C TYR A 299 -8.49 10.19 32.92
N GLY A 300 -9.53 11.00 32.89
CA GLY A 300 -10.92 10.61 32.60
C GLY A 300 -11.68 11.85 32.18
N GLU A 301 -11.26 12.44 31.07
CA GLU A 301 -11.82 13.63 30.47
C GLU A 301 -12.93 13.26 29.48
N THR A 302 -13.85 14.19 29.29
CA THR A 302 -14.93 14.10 28.31
C THR A 302 -14.69 15.16 27.24
N LEU A 303 -14.60 14.71 25.99
CA LEU A 303 -14.54 15.54 24.79
C LEU A 303 -15.97 15.83 24.33
N GLU A 304 -16.32 17.11 24.26
CA GLU A 304 -17.59 17.58 23.69
C GLU A 304 -17.34 18.40 22.44
N PHE A 305 -18.17 18.21 21.42
CA PHE A 305 -18.19 19.02 20.21
C PHE A 305 -19.58 18.97 19.57
N ALA A 306 -19.86 19.87 18.64
CA ALA A 306 -21.10 19.88 17.87
C ALA A 306 -20.84 19.45 16.42
N ARG A 307 -21.43 18.33 16.01
CA ARG A 307 -21.45 17.86 14.61
C ARG A 307 -22.69 18.41 13.92
N ASN A 308 -22.53 19.29 12.93
CA ASN A 308 -23.66 19.93 12.25
C ASN A 308 -24.68 20.57 13.22
N GLY A 309 -24.16 21.15 14.33
CA GLY A 309 -24.95 21.73 15.40
C GLY A 309 -25.58 20.74 16.39
N VAL A 310 -25.37 19.43 16.22
CA VAL A 310 -25.81 18.39 17.14
C VAL A 310 -24.69 18.06 18.12
N PRO A 311 -24.91 18.18 19.45
CA PRO A 311 -23.90 17.83 20.44
C PRO A 311 -23.50 16.36 20.38
N VAL A 312 -22.20 16.10 20.46
CA VAL A 312 -21.55 14.80 20.57
C VAL A 312 -20.65 14.84 21.80
N THR A 313 -20.60 13.72 22.51
CA THR A 313 -19.82 13.54 23.72
C THR A 313 -19.06 12.23 23.61
N GLN A 314 -17.75 12.26 23.86
CA GLN A 314 -16.87 11.11 23.83
C GLN A 314 -16.06 11.08 25.12
N ASP A 315 -16.01 9.92 25.78
CA ASP A 315 -15.14 9.70 26.93
C ASP A 315 -13.70 9.42 26.46
N THR A 316 -12.72 9.92 27.23
CA THR A 316 -11.29 9.76 26.95
C THR A 316 -10.55 9.25 28.19
N GLU A 317 -9.55 8.40 27.98
CA GLU A 317 -8.68 7.80 28.99
C GLU A 317 -7.22 8.14 28.70
N HIS A 318 -6.82 9.39 28.96
CA HIS A 318 -5.43 9.80 28.83
C HIS A 318 -4.54 9.08 29.85
N ARG A 319 -3.27 8.81 29.50
CA ARG A 319 -2.27 8.35 30.50
C ARG A 319 -1.40 9.47 31.08
N SER A 320 -1.42 10.62 30.41
CA SER A 320 -0.73 11.84 30.79
C SER A 320 -1.42 13.02 30.13
N HIS A 321 -1.26 14.22 30.69
CA HIS A 321 -1.69 15.49 30.06
C HIS A 321 -0.94 15.82 28.76
N LYS A 322 -0.06 14.92 28.29
CA LYS A 322 0.77 15.07 27.09
C LYS A 322 0.45 14.08 25.99
N TYR A 323 -0.34 13.05 26.25
CA TYR A 323 -0.56 12.00 25.24
C TYR A 323 -2.03 11.97 24.88
N LEU A 324 -2.30 12.00 23.58
CA LEU A 324 -3.63 11.76 23.06
C LEU A 324 -4.10 10.36 23.42
N ASP A 325 -5.40 10.21 23.60
CA ASP A 325 -6.02 8.89 23.70
C ASP A 325 -6.37 8.40 22.30
N HIS A 326 -5.48 7.62 21.71
CA HIS A 326 -5.65 7.04 20.38
C HIS A 326 -6.87 6.10 20.29
N LEU A 327 -7.29 5.49 21.40
CA LEU A 327 -8.49 4.66 21.40
C LEU A 327 -9.74 5.54 21.29
N ALA A 328 -9.81 6.62 22.07
CA ALA A 328 -10.90 7.58 21.95
C ALA A 328 -10.96 8.23 20.57
N ILE A 329 -9.81 8.52 19.93
CA ILE A 329 -9.76 9.03 18.55
C ILE A 329 -10.34 8.01 17.56
N MET A 330 -9.94 6.74 17.69
CA MET A 330 -10.50 5.66 16.87
C MET A 330 -12.02 5.54 17.06
N GLU A 331 -12.54 5.82 18.25
CA GLU A 331 -13.99 5.75 18.52
C GLU A 331 -14.76 6.98 17.99
N PHE A 332 -14.24 8.20 18.17
CA PHE A 332 -14.98 9.38 17.73
C PHE A 332 -14.87 9.67 16.25
N ILE A 333 -13.87 9.13 15.53
CA ILE A 333 -13.63 9.48 14.13
C ILE A 333 -14.85 9.15 13.25
N ASP A 334 -15.57 8.07 13.58
CA ASP A 334 -16.83 7.66 12.94
C ASP A 334 -17.93 8.73 13.06
N HIS A 335 -17.87 9.61 14.07
CA HIS A 335 -18.80 10.73 14.19
C HIS A 335 -18.57 11.81 13.12
N VAL A 336 -17.37 11.87 12.53
CA VAL A 336 -17.04 12.83 11.46
C VAL A 336 -17.38 12.29 10.07
N ASP A 337 -17.78 11.02 9.97
CA ASP A 337 -18.29 10.47 8.72
C ASP A 337 -19.56 11.20 8.26
N PRO A 338 -19.68 11.55 6.96
CA PRO A 338 -20.92 12.08 6.41
C PRO A 338 -22.09 11.10 6.56
N ASP A 339 -23.33 11.54 6.35
CA ASP A 339 -24.44 10.61 6.33
C ASP A 339 -24.37 9.73 5.05
N PRO A 340 -24.59 8.40 5.11
CA PRO A 340 -24.30 7.48 3.97
C PRO A 340 -25.09 7.78 2.69
N GLY A 341 -26.18 8.54 2.79
CA GLY A 341 -27.01 8.93 1.64
C GLY A 341 -26.43 10.10 0.84
N ASP A 342 -25.53 10.89 1.44
CA ASP A 342 -24.99 12.12 0.86
C ASP A 342 -23.56 11.91 0.35
N ASP A 343 -22.75 11.12 1.08
CA ASP A 343 -21.38 10.79 0.70
C ASP A 343 -21.04 9.38 1.19
N ALA A 344 -20.48 8.57 0.29
CA ALA A 344 -20.10 7.19 0.55
C ALA A 344 -18.70 7.07 1.20
N ARG A 345 -17.94 8.18 1.30
CA ARG A 345 -16.63 8.19 1.93
C ARG A 345 -16.73 8.03 3.45
N ARG A 346 -15.75 7.34 4.01
CA ARG A 346 -15.61 7.04 5.43
C ARG A 346 -14.15 7.15 5.86
N PHE A 347 -13.94 7.49 7.12
CA PHE A 347 -12.62 7.38 7.73
C PHE A 347 -12.31 5.92 8.01
N HIS A 348 -11.15 5.48 7.56
CA HIS A 348 -10.62 4.15 7.86
C HIS A 348 -9.31 4.28 8.62
N GLN A 349 -9.17 3.54 9.71
CA GLN A 349 -7.90 3.50 10.42
C GLN A 349 -6.88 2.75 9.56
N VAL A 350 -5.72 3.37 9.36
CA VAL A 350 -4.65 2.78 8.55
C VAL A 350 -3.75 1.92 9.44
N GLN A 351 -3.72 0.64 9.15
CA GLN A 351 -2.79 -0.33 9.74
C GLN A 351 -1.67 -0.64 8.75
N PHE A 352 -0.46 -0.81 9.29
CA PHE A 352 0.75 -1.08 8.52
C PHE A 352 1.70 -1.97 9.31
N VAL A 353 2.81 -2.36 8.69
CA VAL A 353 3.84 -3.18 9.33
C VAL A 353 4.58 -2.36 10.39
N TYR A 354 4.30 -2.63 11.67
CA TYR A 354 4.92 -1.95 12.81
C TYR A 354 6.31 -2.49 13.15
N LEU A 355 7.25 -1.58 13.43
CA LEU A 355 8.53 -1.91 14.06
C LEU A 355 8.36 -1.92 15.58
N ARG A 356 9.01 -2.87 16.25
CA ARG A 356 8.82 -3.14 17.68
C ARG A 356 9.18 -1.98 18.62
N GLU A 357 10.12 -1.13 18.22
CA GLU A 357 10.72 -0.09 19.09
C GLU A 357 10.44 1.33 18.61
N ALA A 358 9.48 1.49 17.70
CA ALA A 358 9.10 2.78 17.16
C ALA A 358 7.74 3.23 17.72
N ASN A 359 7.63 4.54 17.91
CA ASN A 359 6.36 5.20 18.21
C ASN A 359 5.73 5.62 16.87
N TYR A 360 4.41 5.47 16.74
CA TYR A 360 3.73 5.67 15.47
C TYR A 360 2.45 6.45 15.64
N ASP A 361 2.32 7.49 14.84
CA ASP A 361 1.07 8.21 14.67
C ASP A 361 -0.03 7.27 14.18
N SER A 362 -1.26 7.53 14.62
CA SER A 362 -2.43 6.85 14.08
C SER A 362 -2.96 7.64 12.90
N TYR A 363 -3.10 6.99 11.75
CA TYR A 363 -3.59 7.64 10.54
C TYR A 363 -5.00 7.18 10.22
N TYR A 364 -5.81 8.10 9.71
CA TYR A 364 -7.17 7.84 9.26
C TYR A 364 -7.33 8.38 7.84
N VAL A 365 -7.60 7.50 6.88
CA VAL A 365 -7.77 7.87 5.47
C VAL A 365 -9.24 7.98 5.13
N PHE A 366 -9.63 9.03 4.40
CA PHE A 366 -11.02 9.30 4.05
C PHE A 366 -11.32 8.86 2.61
N THR A 367 -12.03 7.74 2.45
CA THR A 367 -12.18 7.07 1.14
C THR A 367 -13.53 6.39 0.97
N THR A 368 -13.96 6.16 -0.28
CA THR A 368 -15.04 5.21 -0.55
C THR A 368 -14.57 3.76 -0.35
N PRO A 369 -15.47 2.77 -0.18
CA PRO A 369 -15.08 1.36 -0.08
C PRO A 369 -14.25 0.85 -1.28
N GLU A 370 -14.55 1.32 -2.49
CA GLU A 370 -13.80 0.96 -3.69
C GLU A 370 -12.39 1.56 -3.68
N GLN A 371 -12.25 2.82 -3.24
CA GLN A 371 -10.96 3.49 -3.10
C GLN A 371 -10.11 2.81 -2.00
N ALA A 372 -10.71 2.49 -0.85
CA ALA A 372 -10.06 1.74 0.22
C ALA A 372 -9.46 0.43 -0.29
N THR A 373 -10.27 -0.36 -1.02
CA THR A 373 -9.83 -1.64 -1.59
C THR A 373 -8.62 -1.48 -2.53
N VAL A 374 -8.56 -0.41 -3.31
CA VAL A 374 -7.42 -0.14 -4.20
C VAL A 374 -6.19 0.28 -3.40
N LEU A 375 -6.33 1.14 -2.39
CA LEU A 375 -5.21 1.56 -1.52
C LEU A 375 -4.61 0.37 -0.76
N GLU A 376 -5.42 -0.51 -0.19
CA GLU A 376 -4.94 -1.73 0.49
C GLU A 376 -4.10 -2.60 -0.44
N LYS A 377 -4.57 -2.78 -1.67
CA LYS A 377 -3.91 -3.62 -2.66
C LYS A 377 -2.62 -2.98 -3.17
N GLU A 378 -2.67 -1.74 -3.63
CA GLU A 378 -1.54 -1.12 -4.35
C GLU A 378 -0.52 -0.46 -3.42
N LEU A 379 -0.91 -0.04 -2.22
CA LEU A 379 0.00 0.57 -1.25
C LEU A 379 0.43 -0.38 -0.12
N GLY A 380 -0.15 -1.59 -0.04
CA GLY A 380 0.20 -2.56 0.99
C GLY A 380 -0.29 -2.20 2.39
N LEU A 381 -1.37 -1.41 2.47
CA LEU A 381 -2.02 -1.01 3.71
C LEU A 381 -3.10 -2.04 4.09
N ASP A 382 -3.55 -2.00 5.35
CA ASP A 382 -4.79 -2.60 5.81
C ASP A 382 -5.68 -1.47 6.34
N LEU A 383 -6.92 -1.36 5.86
CA LEU A 383 -7.84 -0.28 6.21
C LEU A 383 -9.03 -0.84 6.97
N HIS A 384 -9.28 -0.31 8.18
CA HIS A 384 -10.30 -0.81 9.10
C HIS A 384 -11.44 0.18 9.29
#